data_AF-A0A3B0PJS8-F1
#
_entry.id   AF-A0A3B0PJS8-F1
#
_cell.length_a   1.000
_cell.length_b   1.000
_cell.length_c   1.000
_cell.angle_alpha   90.00
_cell.angle_beta   90.00
_cell.angle_gamma   90.00
#
_symmetry.space_group_name_H-M   'P 1'
#
loop_
_entity.id
_entity.type
_entity.pdbx_description
1 polymer ?
#
loop_
_entity_poly.entity_id
_entity_poly.type
_entity_poly.pdbx_seq_one_letter_code
_entity_poly.pdbx_strand_id
1 'polypeptide(L)' 'MDVLIYSPEKFMPGSVVEVRIVGAMKMIDSGETDTKLIGVHADDYRLDHIKSLNDLDKMW' A
#
# COMPACT_ATOMS: atom_id res chain seq x y z
N MET A 1 -6.94 -0.78 11.62
CA MET A 1 -7.18 -0.38 10.22
C MET A 1 -5.84 -0.01 9.70
N ASP A 2 -5.31 -0.85 8.82
CA ASP A 2 -3.89 -0.86 8.52
C ASP A 2 -3.70 -0.60 7.04
N VAL A 3 -2.61 0.09 6.72
CA VAL A 3 -2.25 0.44 5.34
C VAL A 3 -0.82 0.00 5.08
N LEU A 4 -0.62 -0.75 4.00
CA LEU A 4 0.69 -1.06 3.45
C LEU A 4 0.97 -0.06 2.32
N ILE A 5 2.14 0.59 2.39
CA ILE A 5 2.56 1.59 1.40
C ILE A 5 3.64 0.98 0.51
N TYR A 6 3.33 0.80 -0.77
CA TYR A 6 4.34 0.51 -1.78
C TYR A 6 5.10 1.79 -2.12
N SER A 7 6.40 1.78 -1.88
CA SER A 7 7.28 2.91 -2.17
C SER A 7 8.73 2.42 -2.28
N PRO A 8 9.54 2.98 -3.19
CA PRO A 8 11.00 2.78 -3.16
C PRO A 8 11.66 3.52 -1.98
N GLU A 9 10.95 4.45 -1.35
CA GLU A 9 11.45 5.27 -0.26
C GLU A 9 11.22 4.62 1.11
N LYS A 10 12.06 4.99 2.08
CA LYS A 10 11.92 4.59 3.49
C LYS A 10 11.35 5.73 4.30
N PHE A 11 10.39 5.42 5.16
CA PHE A 11 9.77 6.39 6.06
C PHE A 11 10.25 6.15 7.49
N MET A 12 10.44 7.25 8.24
CA MET A 12 10.75 7.15 9.66
C MET A 12 9.47 6.93 10.46
N PRO A 13 9.53 6.27 11.63
CA PRO A 13 8.38 6.22 12.53
C PRO A 13 7.86 7.62 12.87
N GLY A 14 6.54 7.81 12.79
CA GLY A 14 5.88 9.09 13.01
C GLY A 14 5.78 10.00 11.77
N SER A 15 6.33 9.60 10.62
CA SER A 15 6.10 10.29 9.35
C SER A 15 4.62 10.27 8.95
N VAL A 16 4.16 11.38 8.36
CA VAL A 16 2.85 11.47 7.69
C VAL A 16 3.09 11.49 6.19
N VAL A 17 2.36 10.66 5.46
CA VAL A 17 2.54 10.44 4.02
C VAL A 17 1.16 10.45 3.36
N GLU A 18 1.02 11.17 2.26
CA GLU A 18 -0.19 11.10 1.45
C GLU A 18 -0.17 9.80 0.63
N VAL A 19 -1.23 9.01 0.74
CA VAL A 19 -1.31 7.67 0.14
C VAL A 19 -2.52 7.57 -0.76
N ARG A 20 -2.28 7.12 -2.00
CA ARG A 20 -3.35 6.78 -2.94
C ARG A 20 -3.63 5.29 -2.87
N ILE A 21 -4.85 4.93 -2.47
CA ILE A 21 -5.27 3.52 -2.36
C ILE A 21 -5.41 2.90 -3.75
N VAL A 22 -4.83 1.72 -3.92
CA VAL A 22 -4.87 0.93 -5.16
C VAL A 22 -5.55 -0.43 -4.98
N GLY A 23 -5.84 -0.82 -3.74
CA GLY A 23 -6.67 -1.96 -3.42
C GLY A 23 -6.68 -2.32 -1.94
N ALA A 24 -7.16 -3.52 -1.65
CA ALA A 24 -7.21 -4.07 -0.30
C ALA A 24 -6.90 -5.56 -0.33
N MET A 25 -6.24 -6.03 0.72
CA MET A 25 -5.92 -7.43 0.94
C MET A 25 -6.69 -7.93 2.15
N LYS A 26 -7.53 -8.94 1.92
CA LYS A 26 -8.19 -9.67 3.00
C LYS A 26 -7.21 -10.69 3.56
N MET A 27 -6.87 -10.55 4.83
CA MET A 27 -6.05 -11.51 5.56
C MET A 27 -6.86 -12.17 6.65
N ILE A 28 -6.46 -13.39 7.01
CA ILE A 28 -6.97 -14.06 8.20
C ILE A 28 -5.82 -14.06 9.20
N ASP A 29 -5.98 -13.30 10.28
CA ASP A 29 -5.06 -13.31 11.41
C ASP A 29 -5.78 -13.96 12.59
N SER A 30 -5.21 -15.06 13.09
CA SER A 30 -5.68 -15.71 14.33
C SER A 30 -7.17 -16.08 14.33
N GLY A 31 -7.74 -16.37 13.15
CA GLY A 31 -9.13 -16.76 12.96
C GLY A 31 -10.09 -15.60 12.66
N GLU A 32 -9.62 -14.35 12.73
CA GLU A 32 -10.40 -13.16 12.39
C GLU A 32 -10.01 -12.64 11.00
N THR A 33 -10.98 -12.04 10.31
CA THR A 33 -10.72 -11.32 9.08
C THR A 33 -10.14 -9.96 9.41
N ASP A 34 -8.89 -9.72 9.04
CA ASP A 34 -8.26 -8.40 9.05
C ASP A 34 -8.03 -7.92 7.61
N THR A 35 -8.53 -6.74 7.28
CA THR A 35 -8.36 -6.17 5.94
C THR A 35 -7.32 -5.08 5.99
N LYS A 36 -6.24 -5.26 5.21
CA LYS A 36 -5.20 -4.25 5.06
C LYS A 36 -5.40 -3.53 3.73
N LEU A 37 -5.44 -2.20 3.77
CA LEU A 37 -5.44 -1.41 2.55
C LEU A 37 -4.04 -1.39 1.95
N ILE A 38 -3.97 -1.30 0.63
CA ILE A 38 -2.72 -1.19 -0.11
C ILE A 38 -2.75 0.10 -0.89
N GLY A 39 -1.70 0.90 -0.75
CA GLY A 39 -1.58 2.18 -1.44
C GLY A 39 -0.15 2.46 -1.88
N VAL A 40 -0.01 3.50 -2.69
CA VAL A 40 1.27 4.05 -3.15
C VAL A 40 1.46 5.45 -2.58
N HIS A 41 2.71 5.88 -2.44
CA HIS A 41 3.02 7.27 -2.07
C HIS A 41 2.47 8.22 -3.15
N ALA A 42 1.51 9.07 -2.79
CA ALA A 42 0.74 9.87 -3.76
C ALA A 42 1.59 10.94 -4.46
N ASP A 43 2.60 11.48 -3.78
CA ASP A 43 3.47 12.54 -4.30
C ASP A 43 4.64 12.02 -5.15
N ASP A 44 4.80 10.69 -5.25
CA ASP A 44 5.85 10.09 -6.06
C ASP A 44 5.36 9.79 -7.48
N TYR A 45 5.65 10.71 -8.41
CA TYR A 45 5.28 10.57 -9.83
C TYR A 45 5.80 9.27 -10.46
N ARG A 46 6.86 8.65 -9.92
CA ARG A 46 7.38 7.37 -10.41
C ARG A 46 6.34 6.26 -10.25
N LEU A 47 5.41 6.39 -9.28
CA LEU A 47 4.35 5.43 -8.97
C LEU A 47 3.01 5.75 -9.67
N ASP A 48 2.96 6.78 -10.53
CA ASP A 48 1.72 7.17 -11.18
C ASP A 48 1.12 6.10 -12.09
N HIS A 49 1.96 5.25 -12.66
CA HIS A 49 1.51 4.14 -13.50
C HIS A 49 0.74 3.06 -12.73
N ILE A 50 0.87 3.01 -11.40
CA ILE A 50 0.19 2.02 -10.55
C ILE A 50 -1.19 2.57 -10.20
N LYS A 51 -2.25 2.04 -10.82
CA LYS A 51 -3.64 2.47 -10.59
C LYS A 51 -4.46 1.42 -9.84
N SER A 52 -3.99 0.18 -9.84
CA SER A 52 -4.62 -0.97 -9.19
C SER A 52 -3.57 -1.96 -8.71
N LEU A 53 -4.00 -2.96 -7.92
CA LEU A 53 -3.12 -4.06 -7.50
C LEU A 53 -2.51 -4.85 -8.66
N ASN A 54 -3.15 -4.85 -9.84
CA ASN A 54 -2.64 -5.57 -11.01
C ASN A 54 -1.41 -4.89 -11.64
N ASP A 55 -1.17 -3.63 -11.30
CA ASP A 55 -0.04 -2.85 -11.82
C ASP A 55 1.21 -2.98 -10.94
N LEU A 56 1.10 -3.67 -9.80
CA LEU A 56 2.23 -3.95 -8.92
C LEU A 56 3.10 -5.07 -9.50
N ASP A 57 4.40 -5.03 -9.17
CA ASP A 57 5.31 -6.12 -9.54
C ASP A 57 4.80 -7.44 -8.95
N LYS A 58 4.70 -8.49 -9.76
CA LYS A 58 4.21 -9.80 -9.33
C LYS A 58 5.16 -10.48 -8.35
N MET A 59 6.40 -10.01 -8.27
CA MET A 59 7.40 -10.49 -7.30
C MET A 59 7.43 -9.65 -6.01
N TRP A 60 6.58 -8.63 -5.89
CA TRP A 60 6.49 -7.82 -4.68
C TRP A 60 5.94 -8.59 -3.47
#